data_AF-A0A8D2A6U0-F1
#
_entry.id   AF-A0A8D2A6U0-F1
#
_cell.length_a   1.000
_cell.length_b   1.000
_cell.length_c   1.000
_cell.angle_alpha   90.00
_cell.angle_beta   90.00
_cell.angle_gamma   90.00
#
_symmetry.space_group_name_H-M   'P 1'
#
loop_
_entity.id
_entity.type
_entity.pdbx_description
1 polymer ?
#
loop_
_entity_poly.entity_id
_entity_poly.type
_entity_poly.pdbx_seq_one_letter_code
_entity_poly.pdbx_strand_id
1 'polypeptide(L)'
;PSDLSPSIGYSNLGHVSSLFFFVSTVMDKPQTGQVSDLSQQVWILRGQTLMTVPRSSSVAPVTVTVVPCKYPESLEQGKGVPTYFGIENPERCLYCQDIGGQPTLQLKEQKILGLHNQAEPVKSFLFYHNKTTRTSSFESVAFPGWFIASSERGQPIIHTSDRGKMYNTAFILDFRSFDRHLVAAALS
;
A
#
# COMPACT_ATOMS: atom_id res chain seq x y z
N PRO A 1 52.23 -0.27 31.93
CA PRO A 1 51.03 0.28 31.25
C PRO A 1 50.58 -0.69 30.15
N SER A 2 49.84 -1.69 30.61
CA SER A 2 49.00 -2.57 29.83
C SER A 2 47.72 -1.83 29.47
N ASP A 3 47.41 -1.69 28.19
CA ASP A 3 46.01 -1.65 27.77
C ASP A 3 45.85 -2.32 26.40
N LEU A 4 45.14 -3.45 26.44
CA LEU A 4 44.68 -4.24 25.31
C LEU A 4 43.30 -3.69 24.96
N SER A 5 43.19 -2.94 23.88
CA SER A 5 41.88 -2.71 23.25
C SER A 5 41.62 -3.83 22.23
N PRO A 6 40.63 -4.71 22.43
CA PRO A 6 40.26 -5.68 21.41
C PRO A 6 39.48 -4.98 20.31
N SER A 7 39.88 -5.28 19.08
CA SER A 7 39.14 -5.03 17.85
C SER A 7 37.72 -5.62 17.95
N ILE A 8 36.71 -4.75 17.95
CA ILE A 8 35.32 -5.18 17.75
C ILE A 8 35.17 -5.47 16.25
N GLY A 9 35.43 -6.73 15.90
CA GLY A 9 35.14 -7.31 14.60
C GLY A 9 33.63 -7.44 14.39
N TYR A 10 33.22 -7.18 13.14
CA TYR A 10 31.86 -7.25 12.63
C TYR A 10 31.14 -8.57 12.91
N SER A 11 29.91 -8.50 13.43
CA SER A 11 28.93 -9.60 13.38
C SER A 11 27.47 -9.15 13.21
N ASN A 12 27.22 -7.96 12.66
CA ASN A 12 25.85 -7.49 12.39
C ASN A 12 25.26 -7.93 11.04
N LEU A 13 26.07 -8.44 10.10
CA LEU A 13 25.57 -8.71 8.74
C LEU A 13 24.65 -9.94 8.67
N GLY A 14 24.89 -10.97 9.49
CA GLY A 14 24.08 -12.21 9.50
C GLY A 14 22.69 -12.03 10.12
N HIS A 15 22.58 -11.22 11.17
CA HIS A 15 21.30 -10.97 11.84
C HIS A 15 20.39 -10.05 11.03
N VAL A 16 20.97 -9.03 10.37
CA VAL A 16 20.23 -8.11 9.49
C VAL A 16 19.75 -8.84 8.24
N SER A 17 20.57 -9.71 7.64
CA SER A 17 20.18 -10.53 6.48
C SER A 17 19.02 -11.47 6.81
N SER A 18 19.08 -12.17 7.94
CA SER A 18 18.00 -13.07 8.40
C SER A 18 16.69 -12.32 8.66
N LEU A 19 16.75 -11.17 9.36
CA LEU A 19 15.57 -10.33 9.60
C LEU A 19 15.01 -9.74 8.30
N PHE A 20 15.86 -9.36 7.34
CA PHE A 20 15.44 -8.88 6.01
C PHE A 20 14.77 -9.98 5.19
N PHE A 21 15.32 -11.19 5.21
CA PHE A 21 14.72 -12.39 4.59
C PHE A 21 13.38 -12.75 5.24
N PHE A 22 13.27 -12.58 6.55
CA PHE A 22 12.05 -12.88 7.31
C PHE A 22 10.94 -11.84 7.10
N VAL A 23 11.31 -10.55 7.02
CA VAL A 23 10.40 -9.48 6.61
C VAL A 23 9.90 -9.72 5.19
N SER A 24 10.77 -10.22 4.30
CA SER A 24 10.39 -10.59 2.92
C SER A 24 9.31 -11.69 2.88
N THR A 25 9.46 -12.78 3.64
CA THR A 25 8.49 -13.90 3.63
C THR A 25 7.15 -13.59 4.30
N VAL A 26 7.11 -12.66 5.26
CA VAL A 26 5.84 -12.16 5.83
C VAL A 26 5.14 -11.17 4.89
N MET A 27 5.89 -10.48 4.02
CA MET A 27 5.37 -9.51 3.04
C MET A 27 4.81 -10.14 1.75
N ASP A 28 5.05 -11.42 1.47
CA ASP A 28 4.53 -12.11 0.27
C ASP A 28 3.01 -12.40 0.33
N LYS A 29 2.36 -12.17 1.48
CA LYS A 29 0.93 -12.41 1.65
C LYS A 29 0.14 -11.11 1.55
N PRO A 30 -0.92 -11.06 0.71
CA PRO A 30 -1.81 -9.92 0.66
C PRO A 30 -2.40 -9.60 2.04
N GLN A 31 -2.34 -8.33 2.42
CA GLN A 31 -2.97 -7.83 3.63
C GLN A 31 -4.34 -7.26 3.27
N THR A 32 -5.37 -7.65 4.01
CA THR A 32 -6.74 -7.23 3.74
C THR A 32 -7.27 -6.37 4.88
N GLY A 33 -8.12 -5.41 4.56
CA GLY A 33 -8.54 -4.44 5.56
C GLY A 33 -9.57 -3.46 5.06
N GLN A 34 -9.74 -2.39 5.82
CA GLN A 34 -10.62 -1.27 5.51
C GLN A 34 -9.81 0.02 5.41
N VAL A 35 -10.26 0.93 4.56
CA VAL A 35 -9.64 2.25 4.41
C VAL A 35 -10.62 3.32 4.83
N SER A 36 -10.11 4.28 5.60
CA SER A 36 -10.80 5.55 5.85
C SER A 36 -9.86 6.73 5.77
N ASP A 37 -10.39 7.93 5.55
CA ASP A 37 -9.63 9.17 5.75
C ASP A 37 -9.67 9.66 7.21
N LEU A 38 -8.95 10.75 7.49
CA LEU A 38 -8.92 11.39 8.81
C LEU A 38 -10.30 11.93 9.25
N SER A 39 -11.20 12.18 8.31
CA SER A 39 -12.59 12.61 8.55
C SER A 39 -13.53 11.42 8.76
N GLN A 40 -13.00 10.20 8.96
CA GLN A 40 -13.75 8.96 9.16
C GLN A 40 -14.66 8.60 7.98
N GLN A 41 -14.31 9.03 6.77
CA GLN A 41 -14.98 8.57 5.56
C GLN A 41 -14.34 7.27 5.09
N VAL A 42 -15.15 6.24 4.95
CA VAL A 42 -14.75 4.92 4.45
C VAL A 42 -14.96 4.82 2.95
N TRP A 43 -14.20 3.93 2.32
CA TRP A 43 -14.37 3.64 0.90
C TRP A 43 -15.50 2.65 0.69
N ILE A 44 -16.36 2.90 -0.30
CA ILE A 44 -17.38 1.98 -0.78
C ILE A 44 -17.26 1.82 -2.30
N LEU A 45 -17.76 0.72 -2.84
CA LEU A 45 -17.91 0.54 -4.27
C LEU A 45 -19.36 0.84 -4.69
N ARG A 46 -19.56 1.77 -5.62
CA ARG A 46 -20.86 2.02 -6.25
C ARG A 46 -20.73 1.83 -7.77
N GLY A 47 -21.36 0.77 -8.29
CA GLY A 47 -21.17 0.36 -9.68
C GLY A 47 -19.71 -0.05 -9.93
N GLN A 48 -18.95 0.79 -10.62
CA GLN A 48 -17.53 0.56 -10.91
C GLN A 48 -16.60 1.60 -10.25
N THR A 49 -17.15 2.50 -9.45
CA THR A 49 -16.42 3.64 -8.89
C THR A 49 -16.28 3.50 -7.39
N LEU A 50 -15.05 3.71 -6.88
CA LEU A 50 -14.80 3.85 -5.45
C LEU A 50 -15.21 5.24 -5.00
N MET A 51 -15.98 5.31 -3.92
CA MET A 51 -16.52 6.56 -3.36
C MET A 51 -16.17 6.66 -1.88
N THR A 52 -16.10 7.87 -1.36
CA THR A 52 -16.05 8.10 0.10
C THR A 52 -17.44 8.34 0.67
N VAL A 53 -17.73 7.70 1.80
CA VAL A 53 -18.94 7.99 2.59
C VAL A 53 -18.59 7.99 4.07
N PRO A 54 -19.31 8.75 4.93
CA PRO A 54 -19.07 8.72 6.36
C PRO A 54 -19.33 7.32 6.91
N ARG A 55 -18.44 6.86 7.79
CA ARG A 55 -18.65 5.60 8.50
C ARG A 55 -19.94 5.65 9.32
N SER A 56 -20.78 4.63 9.17
CA SER A 56 -21.97 4.39 9.98
C SER A 56 -22.32 2.91 9.97
N SER A 57 -23.22 2.48 10.85
CA SER A 57 -23.63 1.07 10.96
C SER A 57 -24.37 0.53 9.73
N SER A 58 -24.93 1.40 8.88
CA SER A 58 -25.64 1.04 7.65
C SER A 58 -24.75 1.00 6.41
N VAL A 59 -23.48 1.39 6.53
CA VAL A 59 -22.51 1.38 5.44
C VAL A 59 -21.65 0.13 5.54
N ALA A 60 -21.61 -0.66 4.48
CA ALA A 60 -20.66 -1.75 4.30
C ALA A 60 -19.45 -1.23 3.50
N PRO A 61 -18.28 -1.03 4.13
CA PRO A 61 -17.09 -0.55 3.42
C PRO A 61 -16.50 -1.64 2.52
N VAL A 62 -15.78 -1.22 1.48
CA VAL A 62 -15.08 -2.15 0.60
C VAL A 62 -13.86 -2.74 1.30
N THR A 63 -13.70 -4.06 1.27
CA THR A 63 -12.47 -4.69 1.72
C THR A 63 -11.37 -4.40 0.70
N VAL A 64 -10.32 -3.72 1.14
CA VAL A 64 -9.12 -3.51 0.32
C VAL A 64 -8.15 -4.66 0.52
N THR A 65 -7.30 -4.89 -0.48
CA THR A 65 -6.20 -5.84 -0.42
C THR A 65 -4.94 -5.18 -0.95
N VAL A 66 -3.82 -5.32 -0.24
CA VAL A 66 -2.52 -4.78 -0.66
C VAL A 66 -1.46 -5.86 -0.60
N VAL A 67 -0.52 -5.84 -1.54
CA VAL A 67 0.65 -6.73 -1.51
C VAL A 67 1.88 -5.97 -2.03
N PRO A 68 3.00 -5.95 -1.30
CA PRO A 68 4.26 -5.39 -1.76
C PRO A 68 4.73 -6.00 -3.08
N CYS A 69 5.48 -5.23 -3.86
CA CYS A 69 6.17 -5.72 -5.05
C CYS A 69 7.37 -6.59 -4.66
N LYS A 70 7.63 -7.68 -5.41
CA LYS A 70 8.78 -8.57 -5.18
C LYS A 70 10.13 -7.98 -5.54
N TYR A 71 10.15 -6.97 -6.41
CA TYR A 71 11.38 -6.40 -6.98
C TYR A 71 11.50 -4.90 -6.69
N PRO A 72 11.42 -4.45 -5.42
CA PRO A 72 11.47 -3.03 -5.09
C PRO A 72 12.78 -2.35 -5.52
N GLU A 73 13.88 -3.10 -5.64
CA GLU A 73 15.19 -2.64 -6.11
C GLU A 73 15.20 -2.18 -7.58
N SER A 74 14.23 -2.65 -8.38
CA SER A 74 14.07 -2.25 -9.78
C SER A 74 13.29 -0.94 -9.96
N LEU A 75 12.87 -0.32 -8.86
CA LEU A 75 12.07 0.90 -8.81
C LEU A 75 12.84 2.03 -8.10
N GLU A 76 12.26 3.24 -8.08
CA GLU A 76 12.89 4.40 -7.46
C GLU A 76 12.98 4.22 -5.93
N GLN A 77 14.17 4.40 -5.40
CA GLN A 77 14.44 4.21 -3.97
C GLN A 77 14.07 5.44 -3.15
N GLY A 78 13.75 5.25 -1.86
CA GLY A 78 13.42 6.34 -0.94
C GLY A 78 12.02 6.94 -1.12
N LYS A 79 11.18 6.35 -1.98
CA LYS A 79 9.81 6.82 -2.26
C LYS A 79 8.72 6.14 -1.43
N GLY A 80 9.04 5.13 -0.63
CA GLY A 80 8.08 4.26 0.06
C GLY A 80 8.12 2.83 -0.47
N VAL A 81 7.25 1.95 0.04
CA VAL A 81 7.21 0.53 -0.37
C VAL A 81 6.34 0.39 -1.62
N PRO A 82 6.88 -0.03 -2.78
CA PRO A 82 6.07 -0.25 -3.98
C PRO A 82 5.07 -1.37 -3.72
N THR A 83 3.78 -1.08 -3.88
CA THR A 83 2.68 -1.92 -3.41
C THR A 83 1.58 -1.97 -4.46
N TYR A 84 1.11 -3.18 -4.78
CA TYR A 84 -0.12 -3.36 -5.54
C TYR A 84 -1.31 -3.16 -4.60
N PHE A 85 -2.36 -2.51 -5.12
CA PHE A 85 -3.55 -2.16 -4.33
C PHE A 85 -4.79 -2.61 -5.09
N GLY A 86 -5.70 -3.32 -4.41
CA GLY A 86 -6.98 -3.72 -4.97
C GLY A 86 -8.10 -3.75 -3.95
N ILE A 87 -9.24 -4.26 -4.40
CA ILE A 87 -10.43 -4.53 -3.59
C ILE A 87 -10.86 -5.99 -3.75
N GLU A 88 -11.59 -6.48 -2.76
CA GLU A 88 -12.21 -7.80 -2.76
C GLU A 88 -13.72 -7.68 -2.99
N ASN A 89 -14.29 -8.66 -3.71
CA ASN A 89 -15.72 -8.81 -3.95
C ASN A 89 -16.39 -7.55 -4.58
N PRO A 90 -16.14 -7.27 -5.88
CA PRO A 90 -15.39 -8.08 -6.85
C PRO A 90 -13.87 -7.89 -6.75
N GLU A 91 -13.10 -8.91 -7.13
CA GLU A 91 -11.63 -8.81 -7.19
C GLU A 91 -11.22 -7.89 -8.35
N ARG A 92 -10.67 -6.72 -8.00
CA ARG A 92 -10.16 -5.72 -8.95
C ARG A 92 -8.96 -5.00 -8.37
N CYS A 93 -8.06 -4.52 -9.23
CA CYS A 93 -6.90 -3.73 -8.81
C CYS A 93 -7.02 -2.28 -9.27
N LEU A 94 -6.46 -1.39 -8.46
CA LEU A 94 -6.26 0.00 -8.83
C LEU A 94 -5.21 0.08 -9.94
N TYR A 95 -5.53 0.89 -10.95
CA TYR A 95 -4.75 1.04 -12.16
C TYR A 95 -4.68 2.51 -12.54
N CYS A 96 -3.49 3.00 -12.82
CA CYS A 96 -3.26 4.34 -13.35
C CYS A 96 -3.13 4.29 -14.87
N GLN A 97 -3.88 5.14 -15.56
CA GLN A 97 -3.85 5.29 -17.00
C GLN A 97 -3.72 6.74 -17.41
N ASP A 98 -2.97 7.01 -18.48
CA ASP A 98 -3.04 8.28 -19.18
C ASP A 98 -4.25 8.27 -20.12
N ILE A 99 -5.19 9.21 -19.89
CA ILE A 99 -6.31 9.47 -20.78
C ILE A 99 -6.21 10.93 -21.22
N GLY A 100 -5.81 11.15 -22.47
CA GLY A 100 -5.75 12.49 -23.06
C GLY A 100 -4.68 13.41 -22.45
N GLY A 101 -3.57 12.85 -21.97
CA GLY A 101 -2.48 13.58 -21.32
C GLY A 101 -2.66 13.77 -19.81
N GLN A 102 -3.69 13.17 -19.22
CA GLN A 102 -3.97 13.27 -17.78
C GLN A 102 -3.97 11.88 -17.12
N PRO A 103 -3.18 11.69 -16.05
CA PRO A 103 -3.25 10.49 -15.22
C PRO A 103 -4.61 10.35 -14.55
N THR A 104 -5.21 9.17 -14.66
CA THR A 104 -6.50 8.83 -14.08
C THR A 104 -6.41 7.51 -13.32
N LEU A 105 -7.12 7.43 -12.20
CA LEU A 105 -7.23 6.23 -11.38
C LEU A 105 -8.48 5.43 -11.78
N GLN A 106 -8.32 4.15 -12.04
CA GLN A 106 -9.38 3.23 -12.45
C GLN A 106 -9.35 1.95 -11.62
N LEU A 107 -10.46 1.22 -11.62
CA LEU A 107 -10.51 -0.18 -11.19
C LEU A 107 -10.51 -1.09 -12.41
N LYS A 108 -9.57 -2.03 -12.45
CA LYS A 108 -9.48 -3.02 -13.53
C LYS A 108 -9.69 -4.43 -13.00
N GLU A 109 -10.43 -5.23 -13.76
CA GLU A 109 -10.58 -6.66 -13.48
C GLU A 109 -9.22 -7.34 -13.63
N GLN A 110 -8.59 -7.59 -12.49
CA GLN A 110 -7.23 -8.09 -12.38
C GLN A 110 -7.06 -8.70 -10.99
N LYS A 111 -6.48 -9.90 -10.96
CA LYS A 111 -6.13 -10.57 -9.70
C LYS A 111 -4.86 -9.97 -9.13
N ILE A 112 -4.87 -9.61 -7.85
CA ILE A 112 -3.73 -8.92 -7.23
C ILE A 112 -2.50 -9.84 -7.16
N LEU A 113 -2.70 -11.12 -6.87
CA LEU A 113 -1.62 -12.12 -6.90
C LEU A 113 -1.12 -12.42 -8.32
N GLY A 114 -1.95 -12.17 -9.34
CA GLY A 114 -1.53 -12.24 -10.75
C GLY A 114 -0.55 -11.13 -11.12
N LEU A 115 -0.65 -9.95 -10.47
CA LEU A 115 0.31 -8.85 -10.60
C LEU A 115 1.57 -9.10 -9.75
N HIS A 116 1.39 -9.53 -8.51
CA HIS A 116 2.48 -9.85 -7.57
C HIS A 116 3.47 -10.89 -8.12
N ASN A 117 2.96 -11.87 -8.87
CA ASN A 117 3.75 -12.97 -9.40
C ASN A 117 4.31 -12.72 -10.81
N GLN A 118 4.13 -11.52 -11.38
CA GLN A 118 4.80 -11.17 -12.63
C GLN A 118 6.33 -11.15 -12.44
N ALA A 119 7.06 -11.52 -13.49
CA ALA A 119 8.53 -11.54 -13.47
C ALA A 119 9.14 -10.14 -13.37
N GLU A 120 8.38 -9.10 -13.71
CA GLU A 120 8.78 -7.70 -13.62
C GLU A 120 7.65 -6.86 -13.00
N PRO A 121 7.97 -5.73 -12.34
CA PRO A 121 6.95 -4.84 -11.78
C PRO A 121 6.02 -4.26 -12.85
N VAL A 122 4.71 -4.40 -12.65
CA VAL A 122 3.70 -3.77 -13.52
C VAL A 122 3.41 -2.36 -13.02
N LYS A 123 4.25 -1.39 -13.43
CA LYS A 123 4.27 -0.01 -12.90
C LYS A 123 2.92 0.70 -12.86
N SER A 124 2.05 0.46 -13.84
CA SER A 124 0.72 1.08 -13.92
C SER A 124 -0.26 0.62 -12.83
N PHE A 125 0.04 -0.45 -12.10
CA PHE A 125 -0.75 -0.92 -10.95
C PHE A 125 -0.05 -0.70 -9.60
N LEU A 126 1.15 -0.08 -9.62
CA LEU A 126 1.97 0.08 -8.43
C LEU A 126 1.83 1.48 -7.86
N PHE A 127 1.81 1.52 -6.53
CA PHE A 127 1.85 2.73 -5.75
C PHE A 127 2.97 2.64 -4.72
N TYR A 128 3.76 3.70 -4.56
CA TYR A 128 4.64 3.81 -3.41
C TYR A 128 3.78 4.09 -2.16
N HIS A 129 3.70 3.08 -1.29
CA HIS A 129 3.04 3.16 0.00
C HIS A 129 4.00 3.77 1.01
N ASN A 130 3.68 4.98 1.45
CA ASN A 130 4.37 5.64 2.56
C ASN A 130 3.50 5.57 3.80
N LYS A 131 4.07 5.09 4.90
CA LYS A 131 3.38 4.98 6.18
C LYS A 131 4.02 5.92 7.20
N THR A 132 3.21 6.79 7.79
CA THR A 132 3.55 7.52 9.02
C THR A 132 3.04 6.74 10.24
N THR A 133 3.23 7.28 11.45
CA THR A 133 2.72 6.65 12.67
C THR A 133 1.21 6.37 12.63
N ARG A 134 0.42 7.21 11.92
CA ARG A 134 -1.04 7.15 11.93
C ARG A 134 -1.67 6.93 10.56
N THR A 135 -1.03 7.41 9.49
CA THR A 135 -1.63 7.45 8.16
C THR A 135 -0.72 6.85 7.11
N SER A 136 -1.31 6.59 5.95
CA SER A 136 -0.64 6.12 4.76
C SER A 136 -1.00 6.99 3.58
N SER A 137 -0.05 7.18 2.67
CA SER A 137 -0.27 7.78 1.36
C SER A 137 0.22 6.84 0.27
N PHE A 138 -0.37 6.99 -0.92
CA PHE A 138 -0.09 6.14 -2.07
C PHE A 138 0.21 7.03 -3.27
N GLU A 139 1.50 7.11 -3.64
CA GLU A 139 1.96 7.81 -4.84
C GLU A 139 2.01 6.84 -6.01
N SER A 140 1.56 7.23 -7.20
CA SER A 140 1.65 6.39 -8.39
C SER A 140 3.11 6.18 -8.83
N VAL A 141 3.48 4.93 -9.11
CA VAL A 141 4.79 4.61 -9.70
C VAL A 141 4.84 5.02 -11.17
N ALA A 142 3.75 4.84 -11.92
CA ALA A 142 3.69 5.20 -13.34
C ALA A 142 3.61 6.72 -13.58
N PHE A 143 3.18 7.50 -12.58
CA PHE A 143 2.99 8.95 -12.68
C PHE A 143 3.50 9.61 -11.39
N PRO A 144 4.83 9.84 -11.26
CA PRO A 144 5.42 10.45 -10.07
C PRO A 144 4.76 11.80 -9.72
N GLY A 145 4.60 12.06 -8.43
CA GLY A 145 3.93 13.26 -7.90
C GLY A 145 2.40 13.16 -7.86
N TRP A 146 1.79 12.10 -8.39
CA TRP A 146 0.34 11.90 -8.35
C TRP A 146 -0.08 10.88 -7.29
N PHE A 147 -1.05 11.25 -6.46
CA PHE A 147 -1.46 10.48 -5.30
C PHE A 147 -2.91 10.03 -5.39
N ILE A 148 -3.20 8.87 -4.80
CA ILE A 148 -4.60 8.52 -4.50
C ILE A 148 -5.13 9.57 -3.51
N ALA A 149 -6.32 10.10 -3.77
CA ALA A 149 -6.94 11.09 -2.93
C ALA A 149 -8.45 10.89 -2.78
N SER A 150 -8.96 11.31 -1.62
CA SER A 150 -10.37 11.63 -1.42
C SER A 150 -10.59 13.14 -1.42
N SER A 151 -11.82 13.55 -1.70
CA SER A 151 -12.26 14.94 -1.58
C SER A 151 -13.41 15.04 -0.56
N GLU A 152 -14.37 15.92 -0.81
CA GLU A 152 -15.60 16.04 -0.05
C GLU A 152 -16.47 14.77 -0.08
N ARG A 153 -17.50 14.76 0.78
CA ARG A 153 -18.35 13.59 1.02
C ARG A 153 -19.08 13.14 -0.24
N GLY A 154 -19.11 11.82 -0.45
CA GLY A 154 -19.88 11.22 -1.54
C GLY A 154 -19.23 11.39 -2.89
N GLN A 155 -17.95 11.77 -2.92
CA GLN A 155 -17.17 11.91 -4.15
C GLN A 155 -16.32 10.67 -4.43
N PRO A 156 -15.93 10.48 -5.70
CA PRO A 156 -15.03 9.40 -6.08
C PRO A 156 -13.66 9.49 -5.40
N ILE A 157 -13.01 8.34 -5.24
CA ILE A 157 -11.57 8.28 -5.05
C ILE A 157 -10.91 8.62 -6.39
N ILE A 158 -9.96 9.53 -6.36
CA ILE A 158 -9.34 10.09 -7.56
C ILE A 158 -7.81 9.98 -7.51
N HIS A 159 -7.20 10.37 -8.63
CA HIS A 159 -5.79 10.66 -8.75
C HIS A 159 -5.58 12.18 -8.75
N THR A 160 -4.61 12.70 -8.00
CA THR A 160 -4.31 14.14 -7.99
C THR A 160 -2.82 14.42 -7.79
N SER A 161 -2.30 15.45 -8.46
CA SER A 161 -0.99 16.03 -8.15
C SER A 161 -1.07 17.22 -7.18
N ASP A 162 -2.28 17.70 -6.85
CA ASP A 162 -2.49 18.79 -5.90
C ASP A 162 -2.55 18.26 -4.46
N ARG A 163 -1.51 18.54 -3.69
CA ARG A 163 -1.40 18.18 -2.27
C ARG A 163 -1.79 19.39 -1.43
N GLY A 164 -3.05 19.49 -1.02
CA GLY A 164 -3.55 20.67 -0.29
C GLY A 164 -5.05 20.69 -0.03
N LYS A 165 -5.57 21.85 0.45
CA LYS A 165 -6.87 22.08 1.13
C LYS A 165 -8.11 21.33 0.60
N MET A 166 -8.19 21.01 -0.70
CA MET A 166 -9.36 20.34 -1.30
C MET A 166 -9.29 18.81 -1.30
N TYR A 167 -8.09 18.23 -1.23
CA TYR A 167 -7.88 16.79 -1.39
C TYR A 167 -7.10 16.20 -0.21
N ASN A 168 -7.59 15.08 0.30
CA ASN A 168 -6.93 14.32 1.34
C ASN A 168 -6.19 13.12 0.73
N THR A 169 -4.88 13.06 0.97
CA THR A 169 -4.01 11.93 0.56
C THR A 169 -3.57 11.07 1.75
N ALA A 170 -4.08 11.34 2.95
CA ALA A 170 -3.72 10.65 4.18
C ALA A 170 -4.85 9.72 4.61
N PHE A 171 -4.59 8.41 4.53
CA PHE A 171 -5.56 7.37 4.83
C PHE A 171 -5.15 6.56 6.06
N ILE A 172 -6.12 6.13 6.85
CA ILE A 172 -5.96 5.14 7.90
C ILE A 172 -6.29 3.78 7.27
N LEU A 173 -5.33 2.85 7.29
CA LEU A 173 -5.57 1.45 6.92
C LEU A 173 -5.74 0.64 8.19
N ASP A 174 -6.90 0.02 8.30
CA ASP A 174 -7.24 -0.93 9.35
C ASP A 174 -7.16 -2.34 8.75
N PHE A 175 -5.95 -2.89 8.72
CA PHE A 175 -5.73 -4.26 8.27
C PHE A 175 -6.23 -5.23 9.33
N ARG A 176 -6.94 -6.26 8.88
CA ARG A 176 -7.33 -7.38 9.73
C ARG A 176 -6.04 -7.99 10.27
N SER A 177 -5.93 -8.08 11.59
CA SER A 177 -4.76 -8.69 12.21
C SER A 177 -4.57 -10.11 11.67
N PHE A 178 -3.36 -10.43 11.21
CA PHE A 178 -2.98 -11.83 11.05
C PHE A 178 -3.16 -12.54 12.40
N ASP A 179 -3.59 -13.79 12.37
CA ASP A 179 -3.70 -14.60 13.58
C ASP A 179 -2.37 -14.53 14.34
N ARG A 180 -2.40 -14.05 15.58
CA ARG A 180 -1.20 -13.84 16.40
C ARG A 180 -0.40 -15.13 16.59
N HIS A 181 -1.04 -16.29 16.46
CA HIS A 181 -0.37 -17.60 16.52
C HIS A 181 0.57 -17.84 15.34
N LEU A 182 0.23 -17.35 14.14
CA LEU A 182 1.09 -17.51 12.96
C LEU A 182 2.34 -16.64 13.04
N VAL A 183 2.23 -15.44 13.63
CA VAL A 183 3.39 -14.54 13.81
C VAL A 183 4.34 -15.08 14.89
N ALA A 184 3.80 -15.64 15.98
CA ALA A 184 4.60 -16.27 17.03
C ALA A 184 5.35 -17.51 16.53
N ALA A 185 4.69 -18.37 15.75
CA ALA A 185 5.33 -19.55 15.14
C ALA A 185 6.39 -19.20 14.08
N ALA A 186 6.33 -17.99 13.53
CA ALA A 186 7.33 -17.48 12.60
C ALA A 186 8.60 -17.00 13.35
N LEU A 187 8.44 -16.48 14.57
CA LEU A 187 9.52 -15.93 15.39
C LEU A 187 10.18 -16.96 16.32
N SER A 188 9.75 -18.22 16.28
CA SER A 188 10.24 -19.35 17.08
C SER A 188 11.00 -20.35 16.21
#